data_AF-A0A936ZJ52-F1
#
_entry.id   AF-A0A936ZJ52-F1
#
_cell.length_a   1.000
_cell.length_b   1.000
_cell.length_c   1.000
_cell.angle_alpha   90.00
_cell.angle_beta   90.00
_cell.angle_gamma   90.00
#
_symmetry.space_group_name_H-M   'P 1'
#
loop_
_entity.id
_entity.type
_entity.pdbx_description
1 polymer ?
#
loop_
_entity_poly.entity_id
_entity_poly.type
_entity_poly.pdbx_seq_one_letter_code
_entity_poly.pdbx_strand_id
1 'polypeptide(L)'
;MSLKRLFTEHPEAVGESYVEHMHVALSFSGPLLAAGLAALVHAFLPFLCTSTASTTVKRLHARMMNRTQHPVSHAPKNGMVSWDPVI
;
A
#
# COMPACT_ATOMS: atom_id res chain seq x y z
N MET A 1 24.27 13.62 13.10
CA MET A 1 23.61 13.01 11.92
C MET A 1 22.41 13.88 11.56
N SER A 2 22.38 14.43 10.35
CA SER A 2 21.37 15.42 9.95
C SER A 2 20.09 14.71 9.50
N LEU A 3 18.92 15.16 9.96
CA LEU A 3 17.60 14.61 9.62
C LEU A 3 17.40 14.39 8.12
N LYS A 4 18.05 15.21 7.28
CA LYS A 4 18.05 15.09 5.82
C LYS A 4 18.52 13.72 5.32
N ARG A 5 19.52 13.10 5.98
CA ARG A 5 20.06 11.78 5.60
C ARG A 5 19.06 10.64 5.78
N LEU A 6 18.21 10.69 6.81
CA LEU A 6 17.15 9.68 6.99
C LEU A 6 16.11 9.72 5.87
N PHE A 7 15.89 10.89 5.26
CA PHE A 7 14.93 11.07 4.17
C PHE A 7 15.56 10.92 2.77
N THR A 8 16.89 10.92 2.65
CA THR A 8 17.60 10.81 1.36
C THR A 8 18.44 9.54 1.17
N GLU A 9 18.86 8.82 2.22
CA GLU A 9 19.61 7.54 2.06
C GLU A 9 18.70 6.34 1.77
N HIS A 10 17.39 6.43 2.03
CA HIS A 10 16.42 5.39 1.65
C HIS A 10 15.96 5.39 0.18
N PRO A 11 15.74 6.55 -0.50
CA PRO A 11 15.28 6.58 -1.90
C PRO A 11 16.34 6.20 -2.94
N GLU A 12 17.65 6.29 -2.65
CA GLU A 12 18.69 5.87 -3.61
C GLU A 12 18.76 4.34 -3.81
N ALA A 13 18.18 3.54 -2.90
CA ALA A 13 18.19 2.08 -2.99
C ALA A 13 17.09 1.49 -3.89
N VAL A 14 16.10 2.29 -4.33
CA VAL A 14 14.88 1.76 -5.00
C VAL A 14 14.58 2.40 -6.37
N GLY A 15 15.29 3.47 -6.77
CA GLY A 15 15.17 4.01 -8.14
C GLY A 15 13.85 4.71 -8.49
N GLU A 16 12.98 4.99 -7.52
CA GLU A 16 11.76 5.79 -7.68
C GLU A 16 11.96 7.22 -7.16
N SER A 17 11.26 8.20 -7.75
CA SER A 17 11.34 9.57 -7.23
C SER A 17 10.73 9.64 -5.82
N TYR A 18 11.45 10.23 -4.86
CA TYR A 18 10.96 10.46 -3.49
C TYR A 18 9.56 11.10 -3.47
N VAL A 19 9.27 11.94 -4.46
CA VAL A 19 7.99 12.63 -4.65
C VAL A 19 6.85 11.67 -4.96
N GLU A 20 7.08 10.63 -5.75
CA GLU A 20 6.08 9.62 -6.09
C GLU A 20 5.73 8.76 -4.87
N HIS A 21 6.75 8.30 -4.14
CA HIS A 21 6.54 7.57 -2.89
C HIS A 21 5.84 8.43 -1.83
N MET A 22 6.24 9.70 -1.70
CA MET A 22 5.60 10.67 -0.80
C MET A 22 4.13 10.90 -1.19
N HIS A 23 3.82 11.05 -2.48
CA HIS A 23 2.44 11.22 -2.95
C HIS A 23 1.57 10.00 -2.66
N VAL A 24 2.10 8.80 -2.88
CA VAL A 24 1.41 7.55 -2.53
C VAL A 24 1.18 7.49 -1.01
N ALA A 25 2.20 7.69 -0.19
CA ALA A 25 2.08 7.68 1.27
C ALA A 25 1.06 8.71 1.78
N LEU A 26 1.10 9.95 1.26
CA LEU A 26 0.13 11.00 1.60
C LEU A 26 -1.30 10.63 1.19
N SER A 27 -1.48 9.94 0.06
CA SER A 27 -2.81 9.49 -0.40
C SER A 27 -3.47 8.45 0.52
N PHE A 28 -2.68 7.72 1.32
CA PHE A 28 -3.16 6.79 2.34
C PHE A 28 -3.33 7.48 3.71
N SER A 29 -2.45 8.42 4.05
CA SER A 29 -2.44 9.16 5.31
C SER A 29 -3.75 9.90 5.59
N GLY A 30 -4.25 10.70 4.63
CA GLY A 30 -5.45 11.52 4.84
C GLY A 30 -6.69 10.71 5.27
N PRO A 31 -7.07 9.66 4.52
CA PRO A 31 -8.17 8.77 4.92
C PRO A 31 -7.93 8.04 6.24
N LEU A 32 -6.70 7.64 6.55
CA LEU A 32 -6.34 7.00 7.83
C LEU A 32 -6.57 7.93 9.01
N LEU A 33 -6.11 9.18 8.90
CA LEU A 33 -6.33 10.19 9.93
C LEU A 33 -7.82 10.48 10.11
N ALA A 34 -8.58 10.60 9.03
CA ALA A 34 -10.02 10.78 9.10
C ALA A 34 -10.73 9.58 9.78
N ALA A 35 -10.32 8.34 9.46
CA ALA A 35 -10.84 7.15 10.11
C ALA A 35 -10.51 7.09 11.60
N GLY A 36 -9.27 7.46 11.98
CA GLY A 36 -8.83 7.53 13.36
C GLY A 36 -9.58 8.59 14.17
N LEU A 37 -9.76 9.79 13.61
CA LEU A 37 -10.56 10.85 14.22
C LEU A 37 -12.04 10.44 14.36
N ALA A 38 -12.60 9.80 13.34
CA ALA A 38 -13.96 9.27 13.40
C ALA A 38 -14.13 8.20 14.50
N ALA A 39 -13.15 7.31 14.65
CA ALA A 39 -13.13 6.31 15.73
C ALA A 39 -12.96 6.96 17.12
N LEU A 40 -12.13 8.00 17.22
CA LEU A 40 -11.93 8.75 18.46
C LEU A 40 -13.23 9.44 18.88
N VAL A 41 -13.89 10.15 17.96
CA VAL A 41 -15.19 10.78 18.21
C VAL A 41 -16.22 9.72 18.61
N HIS A 42 -16.27 8.58 17.93
CA HIS A 42 -17.17 7.48 18.27
C HIS A 42 -16.92 6.92 19.67
N ALA A 43 -15.67 6.86 20.12
CA ALA A 43 -15.34 6.39 21.47
C ALA A 43 -15.91 7.31 22.57
N PHE A 44 -16.03 8.61 22.31
CA PHE A 44 -16.66 9.57 23.22
C PHE A 44 -18.18 9.73 22.99
N LEU A 45 -18.63 9.60 21.74
CA LEU A 45 -20.02 9.73 21.30
C LEU A 45 -20.41 8.50 20.46
N PRO A 46 -20.87 7.40 21.09
CA PRO A 46 -21.09 6.11 20.43
C PRO A 46 -22.19 6.12 19.35
N PHE A 47 -22.94 7.21 19.22
CA PHE A 47 -23.95 7.40 18.18
C PHE A 47 -23.41 8.10 16.92
N LEU A 48 -22.24 8.74 16.98
CA LEU A 48 -21.61 9.40 15.84
C LEU A 48 -20.62 8.43 15.14
N CYS A 49 -20.46 8.55 13.82
CA CYS A 49 -19.44 7.83 13.04
C CYS A 49 -19.46 6.28 13.10
N THR A 50 -20.61 5.67 13.40
CA THR A 50 -20.78 4.21 13.58
C THR A 50 -20.20 3.35 12.45
N SER A 51 -20.27 3.82 11.20
CA SER A 51 -19.72 3.11 10.03
C SER A 51 -18.56 3.82 9.33
N THR A 52 -18.24 5.06 9.72
CA THR A 52 -17.29 5.91 8.99
C THR A 52 -15.86 5.39 9.10
N ALA A 53 -15.44 5.00 10.31
CA ALA A 53 -14.10 4.44 10.53
C ALA A 53 -13.94 3.11 9.79
N SER A 54 -14.85 2.16 10.01
CA SER A 54 -14.83 0.83 9.40
C SER A 54 -14.89 0.86 7.87
N THR A 55 -15.74 1.71 7.28
CA THR A 55 -15.83 1.84 5.81
C THR A 55 -14.55 2.41 5.22
N THR A 56 -13.94 3.40 5.88
CA THR A 56 -12.70 4.01 5.41
C THR A 56 -11.54 3.04 5.46
N VAL A 57 -11.41 2.26 6.55
CA VAL A 57 -10.39 1.20 6.68
C VAL A 57 -10.60 0.11 5.63
N LYS A 58 -11.82 -0.38 5.43
CA LYS A 58 -12.13 -1.38 4.39
C LYS A 58 -11.76 -0.89 2.99
N ARG A 59 -12.09 0.37 2.67
CA ARG A 59 -11.73 1.00 1.39
C ARG A 59 -10.21 1.08 1.22
N LEU A 60 -9.48 1.45 2.26
CA LEU A 60 -8.02 1.52 2.22
C LEU A 60 -7.37 0.15 2.07
N HIS A 61 -7.90 -0.85 2.78
CA HIS A 61 -7.48 -2.23 2.69
C HIS A 61 -7.70 -2.79 1.28
N ALA A 62 -8.88 -2.57 0.68
CA ALA A 62 -9.14 -2.94 -0.71
C ALA A 62 -8.14 -2.27 -1.67
N ARG A 63 -7.85 -0.97 -1.47
CA ARG A 63 -6.88 -0.23 -2.28
C ARG A 63 -5.45 -0.77 -2.13
N MET A 64 -5.07 -1.26 -0.95
CA MET A 64 -3.79 -1.91 -0.68
C MET A 64 -3.72 -3.26 -1.41
N MET A 65 -4.72 -4.11 -1.24
CA MET A 65 -4.79 -5.42 -1.91
C MET A 65 -4.73 -5.28 -3.43
N ASN A 66 -5.47 -4.32 -4.01
CA ASN A 66 -5.51 -4.11 -5.45
C ASN A 66 -4.19 -3.58 -6.02
N ARG A 67 -3.31 -3.01 -5.20
CA ARG A 67 -1.95 -2.61 -5.58
C ARG A 67 -0.98 -3.78 -5.56
N THR A 68 -1.08 -4.67 -4.56
CA THR A 68 -0.27 -5.91 -4.49
C THR A 68 -0.60 -6.88 -5.63
N GLN A 69 -1.79 -6.75 -6.22
CA GLN A 69 -2.28 -7.56 -7.34
C GLN A 69 -1.80 -7.09 -8.71
N HIS A 70 -0.94 -6.07 -8.83
CA HIS A 70 -0.17 -5.91 -10.08
C HIS A 70 0.80 -7.10 -10.13
N PRO A 71 0.49 -8.16 -10.91
CA PRO A 71 1.45 -9.22 -11.08
C PRO A 71 2.56 -8.56 -11.87
N VAL A 72 3.76 -8.47 -11.31
CA VAL A 72 4.94 -8.42 -12.16
C VAL A 72 4.75 -9.60 -13.09
N SER A 73 4.37 -9.32 -14.34
CA SER A 73 4.07 -10.34 -15.31
C SER A 73 5.41 -10.97 -15.63
N HIS A 74 5.80 -11.97 -14.83
CA HIS A 74 6.78 -12.93 -15.26
C HIS A 74 6.13 -13.68 -16.42
N ALA A 75 6.27 -13.08 -17.61
CA ALA A 75 6.01 -13.75 -18.86
C ALA A 75 6.72 -15.11 -18.77
N PRO A 76 6.02 -16.23 -19.01
CA PRO A 76 6.68 -17.51 -19.07
C PRO A 76 7.67 -17.43 -20.24
N LYS A 77 8.96 -17.41 -19.91
CA LYS A 77 10.03 -17.67 -20.87
C LYS A 77 9.83 -19.10 -21.37
N ASN A 78 9.09 -19.23 -22.47
CA ASN A 78 8.96 -20.49 -23.18
C ASN A 78 10.35 -20.88 -23.67
N GLY A 79 10.87 -21.96 -23.10
CA GLY A 79 12.18 -22.50 -23.38
C GLY A 79 12.17 -23.99 -23.05
N MET A 80 11.39 -24.75 -23.82
CA MET A 80 11.78 -26.02 -24.39
C MET A 80 12.73 -26.89 -23.53
N VAL A 81 12.17 -27.90 -22.84
CA VAL A 81 12.64 -29.30 -22.95
C VAL A 81 11.41 -30.20 -22.75
N SER A 82 10.89 -30.72 -23.85
CA SER A 82 10.11 -31.97 -23.86
C SER A 82 11.03 -33.11 -23.40
N TRP A 83 10.72 -33.74 -22.27
CA TRP A 83 11.24 -35.07 -21.96
C TRP A 83 10.14 -36.06 -22.27
N ASP A 84 10.25 -36.76 -23.41
CA ASP A 84 9.50 -37.98 -23.71
C ASP A 84 10.19 -39.15 -23.00
N PRO A 85 9.54 -39.85 -22.05
CA PRO A 85 10.08 -41.09 -21.52
C PRO A 85 9.53 -42.27 -22.34
N VAL A 86 10.23 -42.62 -23.41
CA VAL A 86 10.23 -43.99 -23.95
C VAL A 86 11.62 -44.55 -23.74
N ILE A 87 11.85 -45.10 -22.55
CA ILE A 87 12.60 -46.35 -22.28
C ILE A 87 12.07 -46.90 -20.94
#